data_AF-A0A961NWQ7-F1
#
_entry.id   AF-A0A961NWQ7-F1
#
_cell.length_a   1.000
_cell.length_b   1.000
_cell.length_c   1.000
_cell.angle_alpha   90.00
_cell.angle_beta   90.00
_cell.angle_gamma   90.00
#
_symmetry.space_group_name_H-M   'P 1'
#
loop_
_entity.id
_entity.type
_entity.pdbx_description
1 polymer ?
#
loop_
_entity_poly.entity_id
_entity_poly.type
_entity_poly.pdbx_seq_one_letter_code
_entity_poly.pdbx_strand_id
1 'polypeptide(L)'
;MGYKMNRLLKRFARDTSGNSTVEFVIWLPMVLLAFGLTVDVSMIFHSQSQVLRIVQDANRNASIGRIRTPAEAEDYIEGRLHTASATANATSSITAGVITTTVTYPARDFQILGFFKQFNDLEITVNSEHLIENWGV
;
A
#
# COMPACT_ATOMS: atom_id res chain seq x y z
N MET A 1 21.10 4.87 -64.67
CA MET A 1 20.03 5.08 -63.67
C MET A 1 20.24 4.29 -62.35
N GLY A 2 20.71 3.03 -62.37
CA GLY A 2 20.75 2.15 -61.18
C GLY A 2 21.71 2.52 -60.03
N TYR A 3 22.80 3.25 -60.29
CA TYR A 3 23.78 3.62 -59.24
C TYR A 3 23.23 4.58 -58.17
N LYS A 4 22.27 5.45 -58.53
CA LYS A 4 21.65 6.37 -57.57
C LYS A 4 20.69 5.66 -56.60
N MET A 5 19.97 4.65 -57.09
CA MET A 5 19.01 3.87 -56.30
C MET A 5 19.72 3.05 -55.20
N ASN A 6 20.82 2.38 -55.54
CA ASN A 6 21.62 1.62 -54.58
C ASN A 6 22.25 2.51 -53.50
N ARG A 7 22.53 3.78 -53.79
CA ARG A 7 23.09 4.73 -52.82
C ARG A 7 22.03 5.25 -51.84
N LEU A 8 20.80 5.46 -52.31
CA LEU A 8 19.67 5.86 -51.46
C LEU A 8 19.24 4.73 -50.53
N LEU A 9 19.15 3.49 -51.03
CA LEU A 9 18.83 2.31 -50.23
C LEU A 9 19.91 2.02 -49.17
N LYS A 10 21.20 2.13 -49.52
CA LYS A 10 22.30 2.02 -48.54
C LYS A 10 22.31 3.14 -47.50
N ARG A 11 21.80 4.33 -47.83
CA ARG A 11 21.71 5.47 -46.90
C ARG A 11 20.57 5.28 -45.91
N PHE A 12 19.42 4.80 -46.38
CA PHE A 12 18.26 4.48 -45.53
C PHE A 12 18.53 3.30 -44.59
N ALA A 13 19.17 2.22 -45.08
CA ALA A 13 19.55 1.07 -44.24
C ALA A 13 20.61 1.41 -43.18
N ARG A 14 21.28 2.56 -43.30
CA ARG A 14 22.31 3.05 -42.38
C ARG A 14 21.79 4.22 -41.53
N ASP A 15 20.52 4.56 -41.65
CA ASP A 15 19.90 5.70 -41.00
C ASP A 15 19.43 5.30 -39.59
N THR A 16 20.18 5.71 -38.57
CA THR A 16 19.88 5.48 -37.15
C THR A 16 18.98 6.57 -36.55
N SER A 17 18.51 7.54 -37.35
CA SER A 17 17.69 8.65 -36.89
C SER A 17 16.35 8.23 -36.25
N GLY A 18 15.76 7.11 -36.70
CA GLY A 18 14.56 6.51 -36.08
C GLY A 18 14.82 5.75 -34.77
N ASN A 19 16.08 5.47 -34.44
CA ASN A 19 16.45 4.72 -33.23
C ASN A 19 16.04 5.48 -31.96
N SER A 20 16.16 6.82 -31.97
CA SER A 20 15.78 7.66 -30.82
C SER A 20 14.29 7.61 -30.52
N THR A 21 13.43 7.54 -31.54
CA THR A 21 11.98 7.43 -31.34
C THR A 21 11.58 6.05 -30.86
N VAL A 22 12.20 4.99 -31.39
CA VAL A 22 11.96 3.60 -30.94
C VAL A 22 12.41 3.41 -29.49
N GLU A 23 13.58 3.92 -29.14
CA GLU A 23 14.10 3.90 -27.78
C GLU A 23 13.16 4.64 -26.82
N PHE A 24 12.69 5.84 -27.17
CA PHE A 24 11.74 6.58 -26.36
C PHE A 24 10.44 5.82 -26.11
N VAL A 25 9.89 5.15 -27.14
CA VAL A 25 8.67 4.34 -27.02
C VAL A 25 8.85 3.14 -26.10
N ILE A 26 10.08 2.60 -25.99
CA ILE A 26 10.39 1.50 -25.06
C ILE A 26 10.62 2.03 -23.63
N TRP A 27 11.30 3.17 -23.48
CA TRP A 27 11.58 3.76 -22.16
C TRP A 27 10.35 4.36 -21.49
N LEU A 28 9.47 5.03 -22.23
CA LEU A 28 8.28 5.68 -21.69
C LEU A 28 7.40 4.72 -20.84
N PRO A 29 6.99 3.52 -21.31
CA PRO A 29 6.23 2.60 -20.49
C PRO A 29 7.02 2.07 -19.29
N MET A 30 8.33 1.84 -19.41
CA MET A 30 9.16 1.45 -18.26
C MET A 30 9.16 2.53 -17.16
N VAL A 31 9.31 3.80 -17.56
CA VAL A 31 9.30 4.93 -16.63
C VAL A 31 7.92 5.09 -15.97
N LEU A 32 6.84 4.97 -16.75
CA LEU A 32 5.47 5.01 -16.21
C LEU A 32 5.20 3.86 -15.24
N LEU A 33 5.70 2.66 -15.52
CA LEU A 33 5.59 1.52 -14.59
C LEU A 33 6.37 1.78 -13.29
N ALA A 34 7.58 2.36 -13.37
CA ALA A 34 8.37 2.71 -12.20
C ALA A 34 7.71 3.80 -11.34
N PHE A 35 7.10 4.80 -11.98
CA PHE A 35 6.28 5.80 -11.29
C PHE A 35 5.05 5.15 -10.65
N GLY A 36 4.36 4.29 -11.39
CA GLY A 36 3.18 3.60 -10.88
C GLY A 36 3.49 2.75 -9.65
N LEU A 37 4.62 2.03 -9.68
CA LEU A 37 5.12 1.27 -8.54
C LEU A 37 5.36 2.18 -7.33
N THR A 38 6.03 3.32 -7.56
CA THR A 38 6.36 4.28 -6.50
C THR A 38 5.09 4.85 -5.85
N VAL A 39 4.07 5.18 -6.66
CA VAL A 39 2.78 5.70 -6.18
C VAL A 39 2.06 4.66 -5.33
N ASP A 40 1.90 3.43 -5.84
CA ASP A 40 1.20 2.36 -5.11
C ASP A 40 1.92 2.03 -3.80
N VAL A 41 3.25 1.86 -3.81
CA VAL A 41 4.03 1.59 -2.60
C VAL A 41 3.90 2.73 -1.59
N SER A 42 3.99 3.98 -2.03
CA SER A 42 3.85 5.15 -1.13
C SER A 42 2.47 5.19 -0.46
N MET A 43 1.42 4.85 -1.20
CA MET A 43 0.06 4.80 -0.66
C MET A 43 -0.13 3.66 0.33
N ILE A 44 0.45 2.48 0.06
CA ILE A 44 0.46 1.36 1.00
C ILE A 44 1.14 1.74 2.33
N PHE A 45 2.30 2.41 2.29
CA PHE A 45 2.96 2.87 3.52
C PHE A 45 2.18 3.99 4.23
N HIS A 46 1.53 4.86 3.45
CA HIS A 46 0.67 5.89 4.00
C HIS A 46 -0.52 5.30 4.74
N SER A 47 -1.20 4.31 4.15
CA SER A 47 -2.32 3.64 4.80
C SER A 47 -1.87 2.90 6.05
N GLN A 48 -0.72 2.21 6.02
CA GLN A 48 -0.14 1.57 7.21
C GLN A 48 0.01 2.55 8.38
N SER A 49 0.50 3.76 8.10
CA SER A 49 0.64 4.80 9.12
C SER A 49 -0.73 5.29 9.65
N GLN A 50 -1.76 5.32 8.80
CA GLN A 50 -3.11 5.66 9.23
C GLN A 50 -3.73 4.56 10.10
N VAL A 51 -3.62 3.29 9.69
CA VAL A 51 -4.13 2.14 10.44
C VAL A 51 -3.47 2.10 11.82
N LEU A 52 -2.14 2.26 11.88
CA LEU A 52 -1.42 2.28 13.16
C LEU A 52 -1.97 3.34 14.11
N ARG A 53 -2.27 4.55 13.61
CA ARG A 53 -2.89 5.60 14.44
C ARG A 53 -4.28 5.22 14.94
N ILE A 54 -5.11 4.61 14.09
CA ILE A 54 -6.45 4.14 14.50
C ILE A 54 -6.35 3.09 15.61
N VAL A 55 -5.41 2.14 15.48
CA VAL A 55 -5.16 1.12 16.50
C VAL A 55 -4.66 1.75 17.80
N GLN A 56 -3.73 2.68 17.71
CA GLN A 56 -3.21 3.40 18.89
C GLN A 56 -4.31 4.20 19.59
N ASP A 57 -5.21 4.84 18.83
CA ASP A 57 -6.36 5.55 19.38
C ASP A 57 -7.35 4.60 20.07
N ALA A 58 -7.60 3.43 19.49
CA ALA A 58 -8.44 2.39 20.10
C ALA A 58 -7.84 1.91 21.43
N ASN A 59 -6.56 1.55 21.42
CA ASN A 59 -5.85 1.09 22.61
C ASN A 59 -5.77 2.17 23.70
N ARG A 60 -5.57 3.43 23.31
CA ARG A 60 -5.60 4.56 24.23
C ARG A 60 -6.98 4.74 24.86
N ASN A 61 -8.06 4.63 24.06
CA ASN A 61 -9.43 4.69 24.59
C ASN A 61 -9.73 3.51 25.52
N ALA A 62 -9.15 2.34 25.26
CA ALA A 62 -9.23 1.19 26.17
C ALA A 62 -8.49 1.44 27.48
N SER A 63 -7.29 2.04 27.41
CA SER A 63 -6.50 2.36 28.60
C SER A 63 -7.21 3.30 29.58
N ILE A 64 -7.91 4.32 29.07
CA ILE A 64 -8.71 5.26 29.88
C ILE A 64 -10.12 4.75 30.23
N GLY A 65 -10.46 3.49 29.91
CA GLY A 65 -11.72 2.86 30.26
C GLY A 65 -12.94 3.29 29.43
N ARG A 66 -12.75 3.98 28.30
CA ARG A 66 -13.83 4.29 27.34
C ARG A 66 -14.23 3.07 26.51
N ILE A 67 -13.25 2.24 26.18
CA ILE A 67 -13.45 0.91 25.60
C ILE A 67 -13.15 -0.09 26.69
N ARG A 68 -14.11 -0.97 27.01
CA ARG A 68 -14.01 -1.86 28.18
C ARG A 68 -13.71 -3.29 27.81
N THR A 69 -13.98 -3.67 26.57
CA THR A 69 -13.77 -5.03 26.08
C THR A 69 -12.88 -5.06 24.85
N PRO A 70 -12.15 -6.17 24.61
CA PRO A 70 -11.40 -6.35 23.36
C PRO A 70 -12.30 -6.28 22.12
N ALA A 71 -13.52 -6.83 22.20
CA ALA A 71 -14.49 -6.80 21.11
C ALA A 71 -14.90 -5.37 20.73
N GLU A 72 -15.08 -4.48 21.72
CA GLU A 72 -15.36 -3.06 21.44
C GLU A 72 -14.18 -2.34 20.76
N ALA A 73 -12.94 -2.76 21.05
CA ALA A 73 -11.76 -2.23 20.36
C ALA A 73 -11.70 -2.71 18.89
N GLU A 74 -12.01 -3.99 18.66
CA GLU A 74 -12.12 -4.59 17.33
C GLU A 74 -13.19 -3.86 16.50
N ASP A 75 -14.41 -3.74 17.03
CA ASP A 75 -15.53 -3.03 16.38
C ASP A 75 -15.17 -1.57 16.04
N TYR A 76 -14.50 -0.88 16.96
CA TYR A 76 -14.06 0.50 16.73
C TYR A 76 -13.06 0.60 15.57
N ILE A 77 -12.09 -0.31 15.52
CA ILE A 77 -11.07 -0.34 14.47
C ILE A 77 -11.71 -0.71 13.13
N GLU A 78 -12.49 -1.79 13.10
CA GLU A 78 -13.14 -2.29 11.89
C GLU A 78 -14.14 -1.27 11.34
N GLY A 79 -14.94 -0.60 12.17
CA GLY A 79 -15.85 0.46 11.73
C GLY A 79 -15.12 1.65 11.08
N ARG A 80 -13.93 2.00 11.60
CA ARG A 80 -13.11 3.09 11.04
C ARG A 80 -12.41 2.67 9.75
N LEU A 81 -12.00 1.40 9.63
CA LEU A 81 -11.36 0.86 8.42
C LEU A 81 -12.38 0.57 7.31
N HIS A 82 -13.61 0.17 7.65
CA HIS A 82 -14.72 0.02 6.71
C HIS A 82 -15.06 1.34 6.02
N THR A 83 -14.97 2.47 6.74
CA THR A 83 -15.16 3.81 6.15
C THR A 83 -14.08 4.11 5.09
N ALA A 84 -12.90 3.50 5.20
CA ALA A 84 -11.82 3.59 4.23
C ALA A 84 -11.89 2.50 3.13
N SER A 85 -12.98 1.74 3.04
CA SER A 85 -13.18 0.62 2.10
C SER A 85 -12.17 -0.52 2.21
N ALA A 86 -11.48 -0.63 3.35
CA ALA A 86 -10.50 -1.69 3.59
C ALA A 86 -11.14 -2.88 4.30
N THR A 87 -10.90 -4.08 3.77
CA THR A 87 -11.29 -5.34 4.39
C THR A 87 -10.22 -5.70 5.42
N ALA A 88 -10.36 -5.18 6.64
CA ALA A 88 -9.41 -5.41 7.71
C ALA A 88 -10.03 -6.31 8.79
N ASN A 89 -9.21 -7.20 9.33
CA ASN A 89 -9.57 -8.03 10.47
C ASN A 89 -8.76 -7.57 11.67
N ALA A 90 -9.44 -7.08 12.71
CA ALA A 90 -8.81 -6.65 13.95
C ALA A 90 -8.92 -7.76 15.00
N THR A 91 -7.84 -7.97 15.74
CA THR A 91 -7.81 -8.91 16.88
C THR A 91 -7.18 -8.21 18.06
N SER A 92 -7.91 -8.15 19.17
CA SER A 92 -7.49 -7.48 20.39
C SER A 92 -7.45 -8.47 21.54
N SER A 93 -6.46 -8.33 22.42
CA SER A 93 -6.37 -9.14 23.63
C SER A 93 -5.90 -8.27 24.79
N ILE A 94 -6.43 -8.54 25.98
CA ILE A 94 -5.99 -7.88 27.21
C ILE A 94 -5.31 -8.94 28.06
N THR A 95 -4.00 -8.82 28.22
CA THR A 95 -3.19 -9.75 29.01
C THR A 95 -2.37 -8.96 30.02
N ALA A 96 -2.46 -9.32 31.31
CA ALA A 96 -1.72 -8.65 32.38
C ALA A 96 -1.86 -7.11 32.39
N GLY A 97 -3.04 -6.60 32.03
CA GLY A 97 -3.34 -5.16 31.94
C GLY A 97 -2.63 -4.42 30.80
N VAL A 98 -2.11 -5.14 29.80
CA VAL A 98 -1.70 -4.58 28.51
C VAL A 98 -2.76 -4.96 27.49
N ILE A 99 -3.27 -3.97 26.74
CA ILE A 99 -4.05 -4.24 25.54
C ILE A 99 -3.11 -4.36 24.35
N THR A 100 -3.14 -5.51 23.68
CA THR A 100 -2.40 -5.78 22.45
C THR A 100 -3.40 -5.96 21.33
N THR A 101 -3.24 -5.17 20.27
CA THR A 101 -4.16 -5.17 19.13
C THR A 101 -3.38 -5.36 17.84
N THR A 102 -3.80 -6.35 17.05
CA THR A 102 -3.21 -6.71 15.78
C THR A 102 -4.26 -6.57 14.69
N VAL A 103 -3.95 -5.82 13.65
CA VAL A 103 -4.82 -5.63 12.49
C VAL A 103 -4.12 -6.17 11.25
N THR A 104 -4.82 -7.03 10.52
CA THR A 104 -4.35 -7.60 9.26
C THR A 104 -5.29 -7.17 8.14
N TYR A 105 -4.72 -6.72 7.02
CA TYR A 105 -5.48 -6.29 5.84
C TYR A 105 -4.66 -6.52 4.57
N PRO A 106 -5.31 -6.73 3.41
CA PRO A 106 -4.61 -6.89 2.14
C PRO A 106 -4.13 -5.53 1.61
N ALA A 107 -2.90 -5.49 1.09
CA ALA A 107 -2.31 -4.28 0.51
C ALA A 107 -3.09 -3.76 -0.70
N ARG A 108 -3.80 -4.66 -1.41
CA ARG A 108 -4.61 -4.36 -2.58
C ARG A 108 -5.68 -3.29 -2.36
N ASP A 109 -6.22 -3.24 -1.14
CA ASP A 109 -7.29 -2.31 -0.78
C ASP A 109 -6.79 -0.85 -0.74
N PHE A 110 -5.46 -0.66 -0.72
CA PHE A 110 -4.81 0.65 -0.68
C PHE A 110 -3.98 0.95 -1.93
N GLN A 111 -4.05 0.11 -2.96
CA GLN A 111 -3.45 0.41 -4.26
C GLN A 111 -4.31 1.41 -5.03
N ILE A 112 -3.67 2.30 -5.79
CA ILE A 112 -4.38 3.27 -6.64
C ILE A 112 -4.39 2.81 -8.08
N LEU A 113 -3.22 2.40 -8.58
CA LEU A 113 -3.03 2.05 -9.99
C LEU A 113 -3.21 0.55 -10.22
N GLY A 114 -2.74 -0.29 -9.29
CA GLY A 114 -2.97 -1.74 -9.33
C GLY A 114 -2.23 -2.46 -10.45
N PHE A 115 -1.13 -1.87 -10.96
CA PHE A 115 -0.37 -2.45 -12.08
C PHE A 115 0.35 -3.75 -11.70
N PHE A 116 0.66 -3.93 -10.43
CA PHE A 116 1.43 -5.06 -9.92
C PHE A 116 0.54 -6.02 -9.14
N LYS A 117 0.26 -7.18 -9.73
CA LYS A 117 -0.54 -8.24 -9.10
C LYS A 117 0.12 -8.83 -7.85
N GLN A 118 1.43 -8.66 -7.68
CA GLN A 118 2.19 -9.10 -6.52
C GLN A 118 1.66 -8.51 -5.20
N PHE A 119 1.02 -7.34 -5.25
CA PHE A 119 0.42 -6.72 -4.06
C PHE A 119 -0.99 -7.24 -3.75
N ASN A 120 -1.62 -8.00 -4.66
CA ASN A 120 -2.97 -8.53 -4.45
C ASN A 120 -3.03 -9.54 -3.30
N ASP A 121 -1.97 -10.32 -3.16
CA ASP A 121 -1.83 -11.38 -2.16
C ASP A 121 -0.94 -10.95 -0.98
N LEU A 122 -0.47 -9.69 -0.97
CA LEU A 122 0.35 -9.16 0.11
C LEU A 122 -0.56 -8.74 1.28
N GLU A 123 -0.42 -9.42 2.41
CA GLU A 123 -1.07 -9.03 3.66
C GLU A 123 -0.14 -8.16 4.50
N ILE A 124 -0.68 -7.08 5.04
CA ILE A 124 0.02 -6.18 5.94
C ILE A 124 -0.55 -6.38 7.33
N THR A 125 0.34 -6.64 8.28
CA THR A 125 -0.01 -6.77 9.68
C THR A 125 0.58 -5.60 10.47
N VAL A 126 -0.26 -4.92 11.22
CA VAL A 126 0.11 -3.83 12.12
C VAL A 126 -0.24 -4.23 13.54
N ASN A 127 0.71 -4.07 14.46
CA ASN A 127 0.53 -4.39 15.86
C ASN A 127 0.81 -3.16 16.72
N SER A 128 0.02 -2.97 17.78
CA SER A 128 0.28 -1.97 18.81
C SER A 128 -0.12 -2.49 20.18
N GLU A 129 0.64 -2.07 21.19
CA GLU A 129 0.43 -2.41 22.59
C GLU A 129 0.30 -1.15 23.45
N HIS A 130 -0.53 -1.19 24.47
CA HIS A 130 -0.69 -0.08 25.43
C HIS A 130 -1.00 -0.62 26.82
N LEU A 131 -0.35 -0.06 27.85
CA LEU A 131 -0.71 -0.32 29.25
C LEU A 131 -2.07 0.28 29.57
N ILE A 132 -2.94 -0.50 30.20
CA ILE A 132 -4.24 -0.03 30.68
C ILE A 132 -4.00 0.69 31.99
N GLU A 133 -4.18 2.01 32.03
CA GLU A 133 -3.95 2.82 33.22
C GLU A 133 -5.04 2.63 34.29
N ASN A 134 -6.20 2.10 33.90
CA ASN A 134 -7.23 1.66 34.84
C ASN A 134 -6.82 0.36 35.56
N TRP A 135 -5.93 0.49 36.55
CA TRP A 135 -5.50 -0.59 37.43
C TRP A 135 -6.41 -0.80 38.65
N GLY A 136 -7.70 -0.40 38.60
CA GLY A 136 -8.66 -0.76 39.66
C GLY A 136 -9.96 0.04 39.68
N VAL A 137 -11.07 -0.62 39.32
CA VAL A 137 -12.11 -1.17 40.22
C VAL A 137 -13.03 -2.12 39.44
#